data_AF-A0AAJ0X7Q5-F1
#
_entry.id   AF-A0AAJ0X7Q5-F1
#
_cell.length_a   1.000
_cell.length_b   1.000
_cell.length_c   1.000
_cell.angle_alpha   90.00
_cell.angle_beta   90.00
_cell.angle_gamma   90.00
#
_symmetry.space_group_name_H-M   'P 1'
#
loop_
_entity.id
_entity.type
_entity.pdbx_description
1 polymer ?
#
loop_
_entity_poly.entity_id
_entity_poly.type
_entity_poly.pdbx_seq_one_letter_code
_entity_poly.pdbx_strand_id
1 'polypeptide(L)'
;MHPVGPPLSAEELYALVDASDWEAVAHSRLDCEQPGNACAAAHASHADACLRLAIQLPVEASATRGQTRRLLDSAESGYRQAIALQRSSDAPSLASYHGGLLLTLSERRNRLDVSEQEQRLERENEKLLEAAEQARSAVADSALGFIYGASAHVYRALRREPGADRCDDLRQAAAMLQQAPSPPAELSGEAQRLQTLVTRELQENACPTSRHEV
;
A
#
# COMPACT_ATOMS: atom_id res chain seq x y z
N MET A 1 -8.60 -17.21 -3.86
CA MET A 1 -9.18 -17.82 -5.07
C MET A 1 -7.99 -18.36 -5.82
N HIS A 2 -7.93 -19.65 -6.14
CA HIS A 2 -7.01 -20.04 -7.20
C HIS A 2 -7.53 -19.37 -8.47
N PRO A 3 -6.69 -18.67 -9.25
CA PRO A 3 -7.12 -18.14 -10.54
C PRO A 3 -7.82 -19.27 -11.32
N VAL A 4 -9.00 -19.02 -11.89
CA VAL A 4 -9.84 -20.05 -12.55
C VAL A 4 -9.87 -19.84 -14.07
N GLY A 5 -9.35 -18.72 -14.56
CA GLY A 5 -9.20 -18.44 -15.98
C GLY A 5 -8.10 -19.25 -16.67
N PRO A 6 -8.05 -19.20 -18.00
CA PRO A 6 -6.98 -19.82 -18.78
C PRO A 6 -5.61 -19.22 -18.39
N PRO A 7 -4.52 -20.00 -18.51
CA PRO A 7 -3.18 -19.41 -18.52
C PRO A 7 -3.10 -18.42 -19.68
N LEU A 8 -2.67 -17.20 -19.40
CA LEU A 8 -2.40 -16.19 -20.41
C LEU A 8 -0.90 -16.10 -20.66
N SER A 9 -0.54 -16.05 -21.93
CA SER A 9 0.77 -15.54 -22.34
C SER A 9 0.89 -14.05 -22.01
N ALA A 10 2.12 -13.54 -21.98
CA ALA A 10 2.35 -12.12 -21.75
C ALA A 10 1.65 -11.23 -22.79
N GLU A 11 1.61 -11.66 -24.06
CA GLU A 11 0.96 -10.91 -25.15
C GLU A 11 -0.55 -10.80 -24.96
N GLU A 12 -1.21 -11.91 -24.59
CA GLU A 12 -2.65 -11.90 -24.31
C GLU A 12 -2.98 -11.06 -23.07
N LEU A 13 -2.13 -11.11 -22.03
CA LEU A 13 -2.28 -10.27 -20.85
C LEU A 13 -2.22 -8.78 -21.22
N TYR A 14 -1.22 -8.37 -22.00
CA TYR A 14 -1.07 -6.97 -22.41
C TYR A 14 -2.20 -6.50 -23.31
N ALA A 15 -2.71 -7.36 -24.21
CA ALA A 15 -3.87 -7.03 -25.03
C ALA A 15 -5.11 -6.73 -24.17
N LEU A 16 -5.34 -7.48 -23.09
CA LEU A 16 -6.45 -7.22 -22.15
C LEU A 16 -6.22 -5.94 -21.33
N VAL A 17 -4.97 -5.68 -20.91
CA VAL A 17 -4.61 -4.43 -20.22
C VAL A 17 -4.86 -3.22 -21.12
N ASP A 18 -4.45 -3.28 -22.38
CA ASP A 18 -4.66 -2.21 -23.37
C ASP A 18 -6.16 -2.01 -23.67
N ALA A 19 -6.92 -3.10 -23.70
CA ALA A 19 -8.39 -3.05 -23.81
C ALA A 19 -9.09 -2.59 -22.52
N SER A 20 -8.36 -2.38 -21.42
CA SER A 20 -8.90 -2.08 -20.09
C SER A 20 -9.89 -3.13 -19.56
N ASP A 21 -9.74 -4.39 -19.98
CA ASP A 21 -10.55 -5.52 -19.49
C ASP A 21 -9.98 -6.06 -18.18
N TRP A 22 -10.13 -5.26 -17.12
CA TRP A 22 -9.58 -5.57 -15.80
C TRP A 22 -10.20 -6.81 -15.18
N GLU A 23 -11.45 -7.13 -15.50
CA GLU A 23 -12.09 -8.35 -15.04
C GLU A 23 -11.41 -9.58 -15.65
N ALA A 24 -11.18 -9.60 -16.97
CA ALA A 24 -10.47 -10.71 -17.60
C ALA A 24 -9.04 -10.85 -17.05
N VAL A 25 -8.32 -9.73 -16.89
CA VAL A 25 -6.97 -9.73 -16.30
C VAL A 25 -7.00 -10.32 -14.88
N ALA A 26 -7.89 -9.86 -14.00
CA ALA A 26 -7.93 -10.30 -12.60
C ALA A 26 -8.36 -11.76 -12.39
N HIS A 27 -9.03 -12.37 -13.39
CA HIS A 27 -9.42 -13.78 -13.35
C HIS A 27 -8.43 -14.72 -14.04
N SER A 28 -7.45 -14.17 -14.75
CA SER A 28 -6.46 -14.93 -15.51
C SER A 28 -5.48 -15.71 -14.62
N ARG A 29 -4.85 -16.74 -15.22
CA ARG A 29 -3.65 -17.37 -14.65
C ARG A 29 -2.43 -16.80 -15.35
N LEU A 30 -1.44 -16.38 -14.56
CA LEU A 30 -0.14 -16.02 -15.12
C LEU A 30 0.71 -17.28 -15.26
N ASP A 31 1.15 -17.56 -16.48
CA ASP A 31 2.17 -18.57 -16.73
C ASP A 31 3.50 -17.87 -17.02
N CYS A 32 4.41 -17.97 -16.06
CA CYS A 32 5.74 -17.41 -16.20
C CYS A 32 6.75 -18.55 -16.38
N GLU A 33 7.05 -18.90 -17.62
CA GLU A 33 8.01 -19.95 -17.92
C GLU A 33 9.43 -19.62 -17.40
N GLN A 34 9.80 -18.33 -17.35
CA GLN A 34 11.08 -17.90 -16.79
C GLN A 34 10.96 -16.71 -15.83
N PRO A 35 11.62 -16.76 -14.66
CA PRO A 35 11.69 -15.62 -13.76
C PRO A 35 12.47 -14.46 -14.40
N GLY A 36 12.02 -13.23 -14.17
CA GLY A 36 12.68 -12.02 -14.67
C GLY A 36 11.71 -10.84 -14.78
N ASN A 37 12.19 -9.73 -15.33
CA ASN A 37 11.45 -8.47 -15.36
C ASN A 37 10.12 -8.55 -16.13
N ALA A 38 10.03 -9.37 -17.19
CA ALA A 38 8.77 -9.57 -17.91
C ALA A 38 7.72 -10.28 -17.04
N CYS A 39 8.13 -11.33 -16.32
CA CYS A 39 7.24 -12.00 -15.37
C CYS A 39 6.88 -11.08 -14.19
N ALA A 40 7.82 -10.28 -13.69
CA ALA A 40 7.55 -9.28 -12.66
C ALA A 40 6.47 -8.28 -13.13
N ALA A 41 6.59 -7.77 -14.36
CA ALA A 41 5.60 -6.88 -14.96
C ALA A 41 4.24 -7.55 -15.12
N ALA A 42 4.18 -8.82 -15.54
CA ALA A 42 2.92 -9.56 -15.65
C ALA A 42 2.22 -9.71 -14.28
N HIS A 43 2.98 -10.06 -13.23
CA HIS A 43 2.45 -10.10 -11.86
C HIS A 43 1.95 -8.74 -11.36
N ALA A 44 2.67 -7.66 -11.68
CA ALA A 44 2.24 -6.31 -11.35
C ALA A 44 0.98 -5.89 -12.11
N SER A 45 0.86 -6.18 -13.41
CA SER A 45 -0.35 -5.88 -14.20
C SER A 45 -1.58 -6.66 -13.69
N HIS A 46 -1.40 -7.92 -13.32
CA HIS A 46 -2.46 -8.70 -12.68
C HIS A 46 -2.86 -8.11 -11.31
N ALA A 47 -1.86 -7.69 -10.52
CA ALA A 47 -2.10 -7.04 -9.24
C ALA A 47 -2.85 -5.70 -9.40
N ASP A 48 -2.46 -4.88 -10.39
CA ASP A 48 -3.11 -3.61 -10.73
C ASP A 48 -4.59 -3.83 -11.07
N ALA A 49 -4.90 -4.83 -11.89
CA ALA A 49 -6.28 -5.17 -12.23
C ALA A 49 -7.09 -5.55 -10.99
N CYS A 50 -6.53 -6.40 -10.13
CA CYS A 50 -7.16 -6.79 -8.87
C CYS A 50 -7.40 -5.59 -7.95
N LEU A 51 -6.40 -4.70 -7.79
CA LEU A 51 -6.50 -3.51 -6.96
C LEU A 51 -7.54 -2.52 -7.50
N ARG A 52 -7.54 -2.27 -8.81
CA ARG A 52 -8.53 -1.40 -9.47
C ARG A 52 -9.96 -1.88 -9.23
N LEU A 53 -10.22 -3.17 -9.44
CA LEU A 53 -11.52 -3.75 -9.16
C LEU A 53 -11.88 -3.67 -7.67
N ALA A 54 -10.91 -3.90 -6.76
CA ALA A 54 -11.15 -3.78 -5.32
C ALA A 54 -11.56 -2.36 -4.92
N ILE A 55 -10.90 -1.34 -5.47
CA ILE A 55 -11.17 0.07 -5.20
C ILE A 55 -12.59 0.46 -5.65
N GLN A 56 -13.02 -0.05 -6.81
CA GLN A 56 -14.35 0.23 -7.37
C GLN A 56 -15.50 -0.39 -6.56
N LEU A 57 -15.24 -1.45 -5.77
CA LEU A 57 -16.28 -2.06 -4.94
C LEU A 57 -16.63 -1.18 -3.72
N PRO A 58 -17.92 -1.02 -3.40
CA PRO A 58 -18.36 -0.23 -2.26
C PRO A 58 -17.83 -0.81 -0.94
N VAL A 59 -17.48 0.08 0.00
CA VAL A 59 -16.88 -0.26 1.30
C VAL A 59 -17.88 -0.95 2.24
N GLU A 60 -19.16 -0.59 2.17
CA GLU A 60 -20.14 -0.92 3.22
C GLU A 60 -20.96 -2.19 2.95
N ALA A 61 -20.96 -2.73 1.72
CA ALA A 61 -21.80 -3.88 1.40
C ALA A 61 -21.18 -5.20 1.94
N SER A 62 -21.84 -5.82 2.92
CA SER A 62 -21.43 -7.14 3.47
C SER A 62 -21.24 -8.21 2.39
N ALA A 63 -22.04 -8.16 1.32
CA ALA A 63 -21.95 -9.05 0.17
C ALA A 63 -20.64 -8.90 -0.63
N THR A 64 -20.09 -7.69 -0.71
CA THR A 64 -18.84 -7.43 -1.46
C THR A 64 -17.60 -7.61 -0.60
N ARG A 65 -17.69 -7.57 0.75
CA ARG A 65 -16.54 -7.74 1.67
C ARG A 65 -15.69 -8.97 1.33
N GLY A 66 -16.33 -10.10 1.01
CA GLY A 66 -15.63 -11.32 0.63
C GLY A 66 -14.88 -11.19 -0.70
N GLN A 67 -15.47 -10.52 -1.69
CA GLN A 67 -14.86 -10.27 -3.00
C GLN A 67 -13.73 -9.26 -2.92
N THR A 68 -13.95 -8.12 -2.24
CA THR A 68 -12.93 -7.09 -2.01
C THR A 68 -11.71 -7.68 -1.33
N ARG A 69 -11.90 -8.50 -0.27
CA ARG A 69 -10.78 -9.17 0.40
C ARG A 69 -9.98 -10.06 -0.57
N ARG A 70 -10.67 -10.85 -1.40
CA ARG A 70 -9.99 -11.72 -2.38
C ARG A 70 -9.20 -10.92 -3.42
N LEU A 71 -9.74 -9.81 -3.89
CA LEU A 71 -9.05 -8.93 -4.83
C LEU A 71 -7.82 -8.28 -4.20
N LEU A 72 -7.92 -7.81 -2.96
CA LEU A 72 -6.77 -7.27 -2.22
C LEU A 72 -5.73 -8.35 -1.87
N ASP A 73 -6.14 -9.60 -1.59
CA ASP A 73 -5.21 -10.73 -1.41
C ASP A 73 -4.44 -11.02 -2.70
N SER A 74 -5.14 -10.98 -3.83
CA SER A 74 -4.55 -11.16 -5.16
C SER A 74 -3.57 -10.04 -5.51
N ALA A 75 -3.96 -8.78 -5.27
CA ALA A 75 -3.10 -7.63 -5.49
C ALA A 75 -1.83 -7.69 -4.62
N GLU A 76 -1.96 -7.97 -3.33
CA GLU A 76 -0.81 -8.08 -2.42
C GLU A 76 0.15 -9.17 -2.88
N SER A 77 -0.37 -10.36 -3.18
CA SER A 77 0.45 -11.47 -3.67
C SER A 77 1.15 -11.14 -4.98
N GLY A 78 0.45 -10.49 -5.92
CA GLY A 78 0.99 -10.12 -7.22
C GLY A 78 2.12 -9.08 -7.10
N TYR A 79 1.94 -8.01 -6.34
CA TYR A 79 3.01 -7.03 -6.14
C TYR A 79 4.21 -7.60 -5.38
N ARG A 80 3.99 -8.43 -4.34
CA ARG A 80 5.09 -9.11 -3.65
C ARG A 80 5.89 -10.00 -4.60
N GLN A 81 5.21 -10.73 -5.47
CA GLN A 81 5.86 -11.57 -6.48
C GLN A 81 6.59 -10.72 -7.53
N ALA A 82 6.01 -9.61 -7.97
CA ALA A 82 6.66 -8.67 -8.88
C ALA A 82 7.95 -8.10 -8.29
N ILE A 83 7.93 -7.65 -7.04
CA ILE A 83 9.11 -7.15 -6.31
C ILE A 83 10.17 -8.26 -6.18
N ALA A 84 9.78 -9.48 -5.81
CA ALA A 84 10.71 -10.60 -5.65
C ALA A 84 11.37 -11.04 -6.96
N LEU A 85 10.67 -10.91 -8.09
CA LEU A 85 11.17 -11.29 -9.42
C LEU A 85 11.93 -10.18 -10.14
N GLN A 86 11.82 -8.94 -9.66
CA GLN A 86 12.49 -7.79 -10.23
C GLN A 86 14.01 -7.93 -10.02
N ARG A 87 14.75 -8.14 -11.12
CA ARG A 87 16.20 -8.43 -11.05
C ARG A 87 17.08 -7.19 -11.01
N SER A 88 16.58 -6.05 -11.48
CA SER A 88 17.30 -4.78 -11.44
C SER A 88 16.74 -3.92 -10.31
N SER A 89 17.59 -3.59 -9.34
CA SER A 89 17.28 -2.69 -8.23
C SER A 89 16.97 -1.26 -8.68
N ASP A 90 17.48 -0.85 -9.84
CA ASP A 90 17.41 0.55 -10.30
C ASP A 90 16.31 0.77 -11.34
N ALA A 91 15.45 -0.23 -11.57
CA ALA A 91 14.39 -0.11 -12.54
C ALA A 91 13.28 0.84 -12.00
N PRO A 92 12.83 1.83 -12.80
CA PRO A 92 11.70 2.69 -12.43
C PRO A 92 10.43 1.90 -12.05
N SER A 93 10.27 0.68 -12.57
CA SER A 93 9.18 -0.23 -12.23
C SER A 93 9.15 -0.65 -10.76
N LEU A 94 10.29 -0.68 -10.06
CA LEU A 94 10.36 -1.08 -8.66
C LEU A 94 9.61 -0.08 -7.76
N ALA A 95 9.74 1.22 -8.06
CA ALA A 95 8.96 2.28 -7.41
C ALA A 95 7.45 2.05 -7.56
N SER A 96 7.01 1.70 -8.78
CA SER A 96 5.60 1.41 -9.07
C SER A 96 5.10 0.18 -8.33
N TYR A 97 5.88 -0.91 -8.27
CA TYR A 97 5.47 -2.13 -7.58
C TYR A 97 5.35 -1.93 -6.07
N HIS A 98 6.30 -1.23 -5.45
CA HIS A 98 6.18 -0.83 -4.05
C HIS A 98 4.98 0.10 -3.84
N GLY A 99 4.75 1.06 -4.74
CA GLY A 99 3.57 1.94 -4.68
C GLY A 99 2.25 1.18 -4.71
N GLY A 100 2.11 0.21 -5.61
CA GLY A 100 0.94 -0.66 -5.69
C GLY A 100 0.73 -1.51 -4.44
N LEU A 101 1.82 -2.08 -3.89
CA LEU A 101 1.77 -2.83 -2.64
C LEU A 101 1.32 -1.95 -1.46
N LEU A 102 1.89 -0.75 -1.33
CA LEU A 102 1.55 0.20 -0.26
C LEU A 102 0.09 0.64 -0.33
N LEU A 103 -0.42 0.96 -1.54
CA LEU A 103 -1.82 1.29 -1.75
C LEU A 103 -2.72 0.10 -1.39
N THR A 104 -2.37 -1.11 -1.81
CA THR A 104 -3.13 -2.35 -1.49
C THR A 104 -3.25 -2.56 0.03
N LEU A 105 -2.14 -2.40 0.76
CA LEU A 105 -2.12 -2.58 2.21
C LEU A 105 -2.87 -1.46 2.94
N SER A 106 -2.77 -0.22 2.45
CA SER A 106 -3.57 0.91 2.96
C SER A 106 -5.06 0.69 2.75
N GLU A 107 -5.50 0.26 1.56
CA GLU A 107 -6.90 -0.08 1.29
C GLU A 107 -7.40 -1.20 2.20
N ARG A 108 -6.58 -2.23 2.39
CA ARG A 108 -6.92 -3.35 3.29
C ARG A 108 -7.13 -2.86 4.72
N ARG A 109 -6.24 -2.00 5.24
CA ARG A 109 -6.40 -1.40 6.58
C ARG A 109 -7.66 -0.54 6.67
N ASN A 110 -7.89 0.33 5.68
CA ASN A 110 -8.97 1.31 5.72
C ASN A 110 -10.37 0.69 5.58
N ARG A 111 -10.48 -0.50 4.96
CA ARG A 111 -11.76 -1.20 4.75
C ARG A 111 -12.15 -2.17 5.88
N LEU A 112 -11.34 -2.27 6.92
CA LEU A 112 -11.68 -3.05 8.10
C LEU A 112 -12.57 -2.24 9.04
N ASP A 113 -13.69 -2.83 9.44
CA ASP A 113 -14.59 -2.26 10.44
C ASP A 113 -13.94 -2.31 11.83
N VAL A 114 -13.86 -1.14 12.48
CA VAL A 114 -13.16 -0.92 13.75
C VAL A 114 -13.88 -1.60 14.92
N SER A 115 -15.19 -1.83 14.82
CA SER A 115 -16.02 -2.27 15.95
C SER A 115 -15.77 -3.72 16.42
N GLU A 116 -15.15 -4.58 15.61
CA GLU A 116 -15.00 -6.01 15.94
C GLU A 116 -13.61 -6.61 15.62
N GLN A 117 -12.66 -5.82 15.11
CA GLN A 117 -11.44 -6.35 14.47
C GLN A 117 -10.14 -5.61 14.85
N GLU A 118 -10.04 -5.08 16.06
CA GLU A 118 -8.89 -4.31 16.55
C GLU A 118 -7.53 -5.01 16.33
N GLN A 119 -7.37 -6.24 16.81
CA GLN A 119 -6.10 -6.97 16.61
C GLN A 119 -5.77 -7.22 15.14
N ARG A 120 -6.79 -7.34 14.28
CA ARG A 120 -6.57 -7.53 12.85
C ARG A 120 -6.16 -6.22 12.19
N LEU A 121 -6.79 -5.11 12.57
CA LEU A 121 -6.43 -3.76 12.14
C LEU A 121 -4.97 -3.44 12.47
N GLU A 122 -4.53 -3.75 13.69
CA GLU A 122 -3.13 -3.58 14.09
C GLU A 122 -2.19 -4.39 13.21
N ARG A 123 -2.49 -5.67 12.95
CA ARG A 123 -1.68 -6.49 12.05
C ARG A 123 -1.61 -5.94 10.63
N GLU A 124 -2.71 -5.46 10.07
CA GLU A 124 -2.69 -4.86 8.72
C GLU A 124 -1.94 -3.53 8.69
N ASN A 125 -2.01 -2.73 9.75
CA ASN A 125 -1.21 -1.50 9.87
C ASN A 125 0.28 -1.80 10.03
N GLU A 126 0.66 -2.86 10.76
CA GLU A 126 2.05 -3.27 10.92
C GLU A 126 2.65 -3.73 9.58
N LYS A 127 1.91 -4.53 8.80
CA LYS A 127 2.33 -4.88 7.43
C LYS A 127 2.58 -3.64 6.56
N LEU A 128 1.75 -2.60 6.71
CA LEU A 128 1.94 -1.35 5.97
C LEU A 128 3.20 -0.62 6.43
N LEU A 129 3.51 -0.61 7.72
CA LEU A 129 4.76 -0.04 8.25
C LEU A 129 6.00 -0.79 7.72
N GLU A 130 5.99 -2.12 7.79
CA GLU A 130 7.06 -2.97 7.26
C GLU A 130 7.26 -2.75 5.76
N ALA A 131 6.18 -2.73 4.98
CA ALA A 131 6.24 -2.49 3.54
C ALA A 131 6.73 -1.06 3.21
N ALA A 132 6.35 -0.07 4.02
CA ALA A 132 6.80 1.32 3.85
C ALA A 132 8.29 1.47 4.11
N GLU A 133 8.82 0.78 5.13
CA GLU A 133 10.25 0.72 5.39
C GLU A 133 11.03 0.01 4.27
N GLN A 134 10.52 -1.12 3.78
CA GLN A 134 11.08 -1.81 2.62
C GLN A 134 11.08 -0.91 1.37
N ALA A 135 9.99 -0.17 1.12
CA ALA A 135 9.92 0.76 -0.01
C ALA A 135 10.94 1.91 0.11
N ARG A 136 11.14 2.48 1.30
CA ARG A 136 12.16 3.53 1.52
C ARG A 136 13.58 3.03 1.32
N SER A 137 13.88 1.80 1.75
CA SER A 137 15.21 1.23 1.57
C SER A 137 15.49 0.82 0.13
N ALA A 138 14.48 0.27 -0.57
CA ALA A 138 14.60 -0.15 -1.96
C ALA A 138 14.54 1.00 -2.97
N VAL A 139 13.82 2.08 -2.66
CA VAL A 139 13.53 3.18 -3.58
C VAL A 139 13.64 4.53 -2.85
N ALA A 140 14.84 4.86 -2.38
CA ALA A 140 15.09 5.99 -1.49
C ALA A 140 14.64 7.36 -2.04
N ASP A 141 14.69 7.55 -3.35
CA ASP A 141 14.26 8.79 -4.02
C ASP A 141 12.73 8.93 -4.16
N SER A 142 11.97 7.91 -3.74
CA SER A 142 10.51 7.92 -3.79
C SER A 142 9.89 8.37 -2.46
N ALA A 143 8.96 9.32 -2.54
CA ALA A 143 8.19 9.77 -1.38
C ALA A 143 7.19 8.72 -0.84
N LEU A 144 6.90 7.66 -1.59
CA LEU A 144 5.80 6.74 -1.30
C LEU A 144 5.97 6.05 0.06
N GLY A 145 7.16 5.48 0.33
CA GLY A 145 7.42 4.82 1.61
C GLY A 145 7.35 5.79 2.80
N PHE A 146 7.68 7.07 2.61
CA PHE A 146 7.54 8.08 3.65
C PHE A 146 6.07 8.44 3.91
N ILE A 147 5.29 8.68 2.85
CA ILE A 147 3.87 9.07 2.96
C ILE A 147 3.05 7.96 3.59
N TYR A 148 3.15 6.73 3.06
CA TYR A 148 2.38 5.60 3.57
C TYR A 148 2.83 5.20 4.98
N GLY A 149 4.13 5.25 5.27
CA GLY A 149 4.65 5.02 6.62
C GLY A 149 4.13 6.06 7.62
N ALA A 150 4.16 7.35 7.26
CA ALA A 150 3.60 8.41 8.09
C ALA A 150 2.10 8.22 8.33
N SER A 151 1.34 7.82 7.29
CA SER A 151 -0.08 7.52 7.42
C SER A 151 -0.35 6.39 8.43
N ALA A 152 0.51 5.38 8.46
CA ALA A 152 0.39 4.24 9.36
C ALA A 152 0.74 4.59 10.82
N HIS A 153 1.70 5.49 11.03
CA HIS A 153 1.98 6.05 12.35
C HIS A 153 0.84 6.94 12.85
N VAL A 154 0.30 7.84 12.02
CA VAL A 154 -0.88 8.65 12.39
C VAL A 154 -2.05 7.75 12.76
N TYR A 155 -2.32 6.73 11.95
CA TYR A 155 -3.37 5.75 12.25
C TYR A 155 -3.18 5.10 13.63
N ARG A 156 -1.96 4.64 13.94
CA ARG A 156 -1.63 4.03 15.23
C ARG A 156 -1.79 5.03 16.39
N ALA A 157 -1.36 6.28 16.21
CA ALA A 157 -1.49 7.33 17.20
C ALA A 157 -2.95 7.63 17.56
N LEU A 158 -3.81 7.81 16.55
CA LEU A 158 -5.21 8.20 16.74
C LEU A 158 -6.05 7.13 17.47
N ARG A 159 -5.56 5.89 17.54
CA ARG A 159 -6.23 4.79 18.26
C ARG A 159 -5.75 4.58 19.69
N ARG A 160 -4.61 5.16 20.06
CA ARG A 160 -4.09 5.11 21.44
C ARG A 160 -4.72 6.21 22.27
N GLU A 161 -4.82 6.03 23.59
CA GLU A 161 -5.15 7.15 24.49
C GLU A 161 -4.11 8.28 24.40
N PRO A 162 -4.48 9.53 24.73
CA PRO A 162 -3.52 10.62 24.84
C PRO A 162 -2.37 10.26 25.80
N GLY A 163 -1.13 10.45 25.36
CA GLY A 163 0.05 10.09 26.15
C GLY A 163 1.34 9.98 25.33
N ALA A 164 2.40 9.52 25.99
CA ALA A 164 3.74 9.43 25.39
C ALA A 164 3.75 8.59 24.10
N ASP A 165 3.12 7.41 24.12
CA ASP A 165 3.07 6.50 22.98
C ASP A 165 2.34 7.07 21.76
N ARG A 166 1.27 7.84 21.98
CA ARG A 166 0.58 8.58 20.91
C ARG A 166 1.50 9.64 20.32
N CYS A 167 2.17 10.42 21.18
CA CYS A 167 3.10 11.45 20.76
C CYS A 167 4.34 10.91 20.04
N ASP A 168 4.85 9.75 20.42
CA ASP A 168 5.95 9.08 19.73
C ASP A 168 5.58 8.73 18.29
N ASP A 169 4.39 8.18 18.06
CA ASP A 169 3.90 7.89 16.71
C ASP A 169 3.69 9.15 15.88
N LEU A 170 3.06 10.19 16.45
CA LEU A 170 2.88 11.46 15.73
C LEU A 170 4.22 12.11 15.36
N ARG A 171 5.21 12.06 16.26
CA ARG A 171 6.57 12.56 15.97
C ARG A 171 7.25 11.74 14.89
N GLN A 172 7.07 10.42 14.91
CA GLN A 172 7.60 9.54 13.86
C GLN A 172 6.96 9.85 12.50
N ALA A 173 5.64 10.08 12.45
CA ALA A 173 4.95 10.51 11.23
C ALA A 173 5.49 11.85 10.73
N ALA A 174 5.66 12.84 11.62
CA ALA A 174 6.20 14.15 11.27
C ALA A 174 7.62 14.05 10.69
N ALA A 175 8.49 13.28 11.34
CA ALA A 175 9.87 13.07 10.89
C ALA A 175 9.91 12.42 9.51
N MET A 176 9.05 11.43 9.25
CA MET A 176 8.95 10.81 7.93
C MET A 176 8.53 11.80 6.85
N LEU A 177 7.52 12.63 7.09
CA LEU A 177 7.05 13.60 6.09
C LEU A 177 8.07 14.71 5.84
N GLN A 178 8.80 15.14 6.87
CA GLN A 178 9.87 16.13 6.72
C GLN A 178 11.04 15.61 5.88
N GLN A 179 11.35 14.32 5.98
CA GLN A 179 12.44 13.67 5.25
C GLN A 179 12.01 13.18 3.85
N ALA A 180 10.72 13.22 3.53
CA ALA A 180 10.20 12.69 2.28
C ALA A 180 10.78 13.47 1.08
N PRO A 181 11.24 12.78 0.03
CA PRO A 181 11.46 13.38 -1.28
C PRO A 181 10.20 14.07 -1.81
N SER A 182 10.33 14.88 -2.86
CA SER A 182 9.18 15.51 -3.49
C SER A 182 8.19 14.44 -3.99
N PRO A 183 6.91 14.49 -3.57
CA PRO A 183 5.94 13.51 -4.00
C PRO A 183 5.57 13.70 -5.48
N PRO A 184 5.10 12.63 -6.16
CA PRO A 184 4.42 12.77 -7.44
C PRO A 184 3.26 13.77 -7.34
N ALA A 185 2.96 14.46 -8.45
CA ALA A 185 1.96 15.53 -8.48
C ALA A 185 0.60 15.05 -7.97
N GLU A 186 0.23 13.82 -8.28
CA GLU A 186 -1.02 13.15 -7.91
C GLU A 186 -1.15 12.96 -6.40
N LEU A 187 -0.02 12.85 -5.68
CA LEU A 187 0.02 12.64 -4.23
C LEU A 187 0.41 13.88 -3.44
N SER A 188 0.83 14.96 -4.10
CA SER A 188 1.25 16.21 -3.43
C SER A 188 0.18 16.75 -2.48
N GLY A 189 -1.09 16.76 -2.90
CA GLY A 189 -2.20 17.21 -2.07
C GLY A 189 -2.45 16.30 -0.86
N GLU A 190 -2.28 14.99 -1.01
CA GLU A 190 -2.43 14.04 0.10
C GLU A 190 -1.28 14.16 1.11
N ALA A 191 -0.05 14.30 0.63
CA ALA A 191 1.11 14.55 1.48
C ALA A 191 0.94 15.83 2.32
N GLN A 192 0.43 16.91 1.71
CA GLN A 192 0.16 18.16 2.40
C GLN A 192 -0.98 18.05 3.42
N ARG A 193 -2.06 17.32 3.08
CA ARG A 193 -3.14 17.03 4.04
C ARG A 193 -2.61 16.26 5.24
N LEU A 194 -1.81 15.22 5.01
CA LEU A 194 -1.24 14.40 6.07
C LEU A 194 -0.27 15.21 6.96
N GLN A 195 0.56 16.07 6.37
CA GLN A 195 1.43 16.99 7.12
C GLN A 195 0.63 17.94 8.02
N THR A 196 -0.47 18.50 7.49
CA THR A 196 -1.36 19.39 8.23
C THR A 196 -2.02 18.66 9.39
N LEU A 197 -2.50 17.44 9.15
CA LEU A 197 -3.08 16.57 10.18
C LEU A 197 -2.07 16.29 11.29
N VAL A 198 -0.89 15.78 10.96
CA VAL A 198 0.16 15.47 11.95
C VAL A 198 0.51 16.69 12.81
N THR A 199 0.64 17.86 12.17
CA THR A 199 0.98 19.11 12.87
C THR A 199 -0.11 19.50 13.87
N ARG A 200 -1.37 19.40 13.46
CA ARG A 200 -2.53 19.67 14.32
C ARG A 200 -2.57 18.68 15.49
N GLU A 201 -2.46 17.37 15.21
CA GLU A 201 -2.53 16.35 16.26
C GLU A 201 -1.40 16.48 17.28
N LEU A 202 -0.19 16.86 16.86
CA LEU A 202 0.92 17.14 17.79
C LEU A 202 0.61 18.30 18.73
N GLN A 203 -0.04 19.36 18.23
CA GLN A 203 -0.43 20.53 19.01
C GLN A 203 -1.58 20.22 19.97
N GLU A 204 -2.63 19.58 19.47
CA GLU A 204 -3.83 19.25 20.25
C GLU A 204 -3.54 18.26 21.38
N ASN A 205 -2.57 17.36 21.19
CA ASN A 205 -2.13 16.41 22.23
C ASN A 205 -1.00 16.95 23.12
N ALA A 206 -0.64 18.24 22.99
CA ALA A 206 0.44 18.88 23.74
C ALA A 206 1.76 18.08 23.73
N CYS A 207 2.08 17.47 22.58
CA CYS A 207 3.25 16.61 22.47
C CYS A 207 4.54 17.43 22.61
N PRO A 208 5.45 17.05 23.53
CA PRO A 208 6.70 17.79 23.71
C PRO A 208 7.55 17.73 22.43
N THR A 209 8.21 18.85 22.12
CA THR A 209 9.04 19.03 20.92
C THR A 209 10.35 18.23 20.94
N SER A 210 10.73 17.68 22.09
CA SER A 210 11.88 16.78 22.26
C SER A 210 11.49 15.57 23.10
N ARG A 211 12.07 14.39 22.80
CA ARG A 211 12.06 13.28 23.75
C ARG A 211 12.89 13.75 24.95
N HIS A 212 12.25 14.04 26.08
CA HIS A 212 12.99 14.12 27.32
C HIS A 212 13.50 12.70 27.61
N GLU A 213 14.80 12.49 27.35
CA GLU A 213 15.56 11.39 27.93
C GLU A 213 15.45 11.54 29.46
N VAL A 214 14.78 10.58 30.09
CA VAL A 214 14.82 10.36 31.54
C VAL A 214 15.57 9.07 31.77
#